data_AF-A0AAN6PQ87-F1
#
_entry.id   AF-A0AAN6PQ87-F1
#
_cell.length_a   1.000
_cell.length_b   1.000
_cell.length_c   1.000
_cell.angle_alpha   90.00
_cell.angle_beta   90.00
_cell.angle_gamma   90.00
#
_symmetry.space_group_name_H-M   'P 1'
#
loop_
_entity.id
_entity.type
_entity.pdbx_description
1 polymer ?
#
loop_
_entity_poly.entity_id
_entity_poly.type
_entity_poly.pdbx_seq_one_letter_code
_entity_poly.pdbx_strand_id
1 'polypeptide(L)'
;MKSGVVFSISLLGVATGVKGAATTTFPQASGETALPTPLVVSGSFDGGMKRYNRNPDTCQDQTETNEAAAMFIVEDGGSISNVVIGKAQGEGIHCRGACTLRNVWWEDVCEDAATFKQAAGKTSYVIGGGARGADDKIFQFNGRGTVSIKDFYAEDYGKVIRTCGDCTGNGGPRHVIIDGVIAKDGGPLCGINTNYGDTCRISNSCQDDGKSCDRYTGVVKGNGSSKKIGTGPDGSSCFVTNLTETCSGGVGSPTTTARTTTARTSTTTSARSTTTSASSGGTVPLYGQCGGNGYNGPATCAQGTCRFSNEWYSQCVL
;
A
#
# COMPACT_ATOMS: atom_id res chain seq x y z
N MET A 1 22.55 5.45 65.01
CA MET A 1 21.52 6.01 64.10
C MET A 1 22.20 6.42 62.80
N LYS A 2 22.16 5.59 61.76
CA LYS A 2 22.47 5.99 60.36
C LYS A 2 21.56 5.14 59.46
N SER A 3 20.41 5.68 59.09
CA SER A 3 19.50 5.07 58.10
C SER A 3 20.03 5.38 56.70
N GLY A 4 20.40 4.35 55.95
CA GLY A 4 20.64 4.44 54.52
C GLY A 4 19.32 4.25 53.77
N VAL A 5 18.92 5.25 52.99
CA VAL A 5 17.80 5.16 52.06
C VAL A 5 18.33 4.62 50.73
N VAL A 6 17.84 3.46 50.29
CA VAL A 6 18.11 2.91 48.97
C VAL A 6 17.00 3.38 48.04
N PHE A 7 17.31 4.25 47.08
CA PHE A 7 16.40 4.63 46.00
C PHE A 7 16.47 3.58 44.88
N SER A 8 15.43 2.76 44.76
CA SER A 8 15.21 1.93 43.57
C SER A 8 14.73 2.83 42.43
N ILE A 9 15.58 3.03 41.42
CA ILE A 9 15.18 3.66 40.16
C ILE A 9 14.51 2.58 39.31
N SER A 10 13.17 2.61 39.26
CA SER A 10 12.39 1.84 38.29
C SER A 10 12.60 2.42 36.90
N LEU A 11 13.38 1.74 36.06
CA LEU A 11 13.51 2.07 34.65
C LEU A 11 12.20 1.70 33.94
N LEU A 12 11.35 2.69 33.63
CA LEU A 12 10.26 2.51 32.68
C LEU A 12 10.89 2.23 31.31
N GLY A 13 10.80 0.98 30.85
CA GLY A 13 11.12 0.61 29.49
C GLY A 13 10.24 1.38 28.52
N VAL A 14 10.85 2.27 27.74
CA VAL A 14 10.20 2.91 26.60
C VAL A 14 10.02 1.82 25.54
N ALA A 15 8.77 1.40 25.32
CA ALA A 15 8.42 0.52 24.22
C ALA A 15 8.73 1.24 22.90
N THR A 16 9.86 0.91 22.29
CA THR A 16 10.22 1.33 20.94
C THR A 16 9.19 0.77 19.97
N GLY A 17 8.49 1.66 19.26
CA GLY A 17 7.43 1.30 18.31
C GLY A 17 7.88 0.21 17.34
N VAL A 18 7.16 -0.91 17.37
CA VAL A 18 7.29 -1.98 16.40
C VAL A 18 6.94 -1.37 15.03
N LYS A 19 7.90 -1.32 14.11
CA LYS A 19 7.59 -1.22 12.68
C LYS A 19 6.80 -2.49 12.35
N GLY A 20 5.47 -2.41 12.43
CA GLY A 20 4.59 -3.54 12.18
C GLY A 20 4.76 -3.97 10.73
N ALA A 21 5.42 -5.10 10.50
CA ALA A 21 5.33 -5.77 9.22
C ALA A 21 3.89 -6.24 9.00
N ALA A 22 3.44 -6.30 7.74
CA ALA A 22 2.16 -6.90 7.41
C ALA A 22 2.02 -8.30 8.04
N THR A 23 0.85 -8.60 8.61
CA THR A 23 0.53 -9.96 9.08
C THR A 23 0.38 -10.85 7.85
N THR A 24 1.15 -11.93 7.75
CA THR A 24 1.07 -12.88 6.62
C THR A 24 0.21 -14.11 6.92
N THR A 25 -0.37 -14.18 8.12
CA THR A 25 -1.22 -15.30 8.54
C THR A 25 -2.67 -14.87 8.47
N PHE A 26 -3.45 -15.58 7.65
CA PHE A 26 -4.90 -15.40 7.60
C PHE A 26 -5.51 -15.75 8.97
N PRO A 27 -6.38 -14.89 9.53
CA PRO A 27 -6.97 -15.11 10.82
C PRO A 27 -8.05 -16.18 10.75
N GLN A 28 -8.25 -16.89 11.86
CA GLN A 28 -9.45 -17.69 12.05
C GLN A 28 -10.65 -16.75 12.28
N ALA A 29 -11.73 -16.95 11.53
CA ALA A 29 -12.96 -16.20 11.73
C ALA A 29 -13.59 -16.51 13.10
N SER A 30 -14.16 -15.48 13.75
CA SER A 30 -14.83 -15.59 15.06
C SER A 30 -16.23 -16.19 14.99
N GLY A 31 -16.77 -16.35 13.79
CA GLY A 31 -18.10 -16.86 13.49
C GLY A 31 -18.45 -16.60 12.03
N GLU A 32 -19.63 -17.02 11.59
CA GLU A 32 -20.08 -16.86 10.20
C GLU A 32 -21.35 -16.01 10.09
N THR A 33 -21.52 -15.33 8.96
CA THR A 33 -22.70 -14.55 8.60
C THR A 33 -22.94 -14.73 7.10
N ALA A 34 -24.17 -15.07 6.73
CA ALA A 34 -24.58 -15.26 5.35
C ALA A 34 -25.67 -14.24 5.00
N LEU A 35 -25.52 -13.52 3.89
CA LEU A 35 -26.38 -12.40 3.52
C LEU A 35 -26.97 -12.60 2.11
N PRO A 36 -28.27 -12.33 1.89
CA PRO A 36 -28.88 -12.43 0.58
C PRO A 36 -28.68 -11.18 -0.29
N THR A 37 -28.31 -10.03 0.30
CA THR A 37 -27.98 -8.77 -0.39
C THR A 37 -26.74 -8.10 0.23
N PRO A 38 -26.05 -7.20 -0.49
CA PRO A 38 -24.89 -6.50 0.05
C PRO A 38 -25.24 -5.77 1.36
N LEU A 39 -24.30 -5.73 2.31
CA LEU A 39 -24.45 -4.88 3.49
C LEU A 39 -23.99 -3.45 3.17
N VAL A 40 -24.90 -2.49 3.29
CA VAL A 40 -24.59 -1.06 3.08
C VAL A 40 -24.04 -0.45 4.37
N VAL A 41 -22.89 0.21 4.28
CA VAL A 41 -22.17 0.85 5.39
C VAL A 41 -22.03 2.35 5.10
N SER A 42 -22.79 3.17 5.82
CA SER A 42 -22.73 4.64 5.72
C SER A 42 -21.89 5.33 6.81
N GLY A 43 -21.43 4.56 7.80
CA GLY A 43 -20.61 5.04 8.92
C GLY A 43 -19.44 4.09 9.17
N SER A 44 -19.23 3.71 10.43
CA SER A 44 -18.24 2.69 10.79
C SER A 44 -18.91 1.36 11.04
N PHE A 45 -18.33 0.29 10.49
CA PHE A 45 -18.76 -1.08 10.69
C PHE A 45 -17.58 -1.93 11.19
N ASP A 46 -17.75 -2.58 12.33
CA ASP A 46 -16.82 -3.59 12.84
C ASP A 46 -17.48 -4.96 12.67
N GLY A 47 -16.87 -5.82 11.85
CA GLY A 47 -17.34 -7.17 11.59
C GLY A 47 -17.01 -8.18 12.69
N GLY A 48 -16.26 -7.77 13.72
CA GLY A 48 -15.90 -8.62 14.86
C GLY A 48 -15.07 -9.84 14.48
N MET A 49 -14.32 -9.77 13.37
CA MET A 49 -13.61 -10.88 12.73
C MET A 49 -14.51 -12.03 12.25
N LYS A 50 -15.81 -11.79 12.01
CA LYS A 50 -16.68 -12.80 11.41
C LYS A 50 -16.38 -12.98 9.93
N ARG A 51 -16.68 -14.19 9.43
CA ARG A 51 -16.71 -14.53 8.01
C ARG A 51 -18.05 -14.14 7.41
N TYR A 52 -18.02 -13.40 6.31
CA TYR A 52 -19.18 -12.96 5.56
C TYR A 52 -19.23 -13.65 4.20
N ASN A 53 -20.37 -14.24 3.90
CA ASN A 53 -20.68 -14.94 2.66
C ASN A 53 -22.02 -14.43 2.09
N ARG A 54 -22.19 -14.54 0.77
CA ARG A 54 -23.47 -14.40 0.09
C ARG A 54 -24.26 -15.70 0.25
N ASN A 55 -25.58 -15.61 0.35
CA ASN A 55 -26.47 -16.76 0.28
C ASN A 55 -27.73 -16.41 -0.53
N PRO A 56 -27.90 -16.97 -1.74
CA PRO A 56 -27.02 -17.95 -2.39
C PRO A 56 -25.63 -17.37 -2.72
N ASP A 57 -24.67 -18.25 -3.02
CA ASP A 57 -23.37 -17.85 -3.58
C ASP A 57 -23.60 -17.07 -4.88
N THR A 58 -22.87 -15.97 -5.05
CA THR A 58 -22.96 -15.10 -6.22
C THR A 58 -21.65 -15.02 -7.01
N CYS A 59 -20.64 -15.83 -6.68
CA CYS A 59 -19.39 -15.86 -7.45
C CYS A 59 -19.63 -16.35 -8.89
N GLN A 60 -19.11 -15.58 -9.85
CA GLN A 60 -19.14 -15.89 -11.29
C GLN A 60 -17.76 -15.71 -11.93
N ASP A 61 -16.71 -15.95 -11.14
CA ASP A 61 -15.30 -15.76 -11.48
C ASP A 61 -15.04 -14.35 -12.04
N GLN A 62 -14.38 -14.25 -13.19
CA GLN A 62 -14.06 -13.01 -13.88
C GLN A 62 -15.23 -12.46 -14.73
N THR A 63 -16.45 -12.97 -14.55
CA THR A 63 -17.63 -12.40 -15.21
C THR A 63 -18.00 -11.11 -14.51
N GLU A 64 -17.83 -9.98 -15.19
CA GLU A 64 -18.22 -8.66 -14.66
C GLU A 64 -19.68 -8.67 -14.22
N THR A 65 -19.89 -8.54 -12.92
CA THR A 65 -21.23 -8.42 -12.34
C THR A 65 -21.55 -6.96 -12.05
N ASN A 66 -22.41 -6.70 -11.07
CA ASN A 66 -22.76 -5.33 -10.71
C ASN A 66 -22.73 -5.18 -9.19
N GLU A 67 -22.85 -3.95 -8.71
CA GLU A 67 -22.76 -3.62 -7.29
C GLU A 67 -23.74 -4.40 -6.39
N ALA A 68 -24.85 -4.94 -6.92
CA ALA A 68 -25.76 -5.80 -6.15
C ALA A 68 -25.16 -7.18 -5.80
N ALA A 69 -24.08 -7.59 -6.46
CA ALA A 69 -23.31 -8.80 -6.17
C ALA A 69 -22.22 -8.57 -5.11
N ALA A 70 -21.98 -7.32 -4.69
CA ALA A 70 -21.01 -6.99 -3.66
C ALA A 70 -21.32 -7.65 -2.31
N MET A 71 -20.30 -7.95 -1.53
CA MET A 71 -20.47 -8.32 -0.12
C MET A 71 -20.85 -7.09 0.71
N PHE A 72 -20.13 -5.98 0.48
CA PHE A 72 -20.35 -4.71 1.16
C PHE A 72 -20.37 -3.55 0.18
N ILE A 73 -21.23 -2.58 0.45
CA ILE A 73 -21.24 -1.28 -0.22
C ILE A 73 -20.92 -0.24 0.84
N VAL A 74 -19.79 0.45 0.67
CA VAL A 74 -19.33 1.50 1.60
C VAL A 74 -19.57 2.86 0.97
N GLU A 75 -20.38 3.68 1.63
CA GLU A 75 -20.64 5.05 1.20
C GLU A 75 -19.42 5.96 1.41
N ASP A 76 -19.45 7.16 0.82
CA ASP A 76 -18.38 8.15 1.02
C ASP A 76 -18.19 8.47 2.51
N GLY A 77 -16.94 8.38 2.98
CA GLY A 77 -16.54 8.53 4.37
C GLY A 77 -16.70 7.28 5.24
N GLY A 78 -17.28 6.19 4.71
CA GLY A 78 -17.53 4.97 5.48
C GLY A 78 -16.25 4.16 5.80
N SER A 79 -16.33 3.32 6.82
CA SER A 79 -15.25 2.41 7.19
C SER A 79 -15.74 1.02 7.55
N ILE A 80 -14.96 0.02 7.15
CA ILE A 80 -15.13 -1.39 7.53
C ILE A 80 -13.87 -1.85 8.25
N SER A 81 -14.05 -2.57 9.34
CA SER A 81 -12.96 -3.17 10.07
C SER A 81 -13.24 -4.59 10.54
N ASN A 82 -12.18 -5.39 10.68
CA ASN A 82 -12.21 -6.74 11.27
C ASN A 82 -13.25 -7.64 10.57
N VAL A 83 -13.08 -7.84 9.28
CA VAL A 83 -13.99 -8.66 8.45
C VAL A 83 -13.19 -9.74 7.76
N VAL A 84 -13.71 -10.96 7.75
CA VAL A 84 -13.26 -12.02 6.84
C VAL A 84 -14.34 -12.16 5.75
N ILE A 85 -13.95 -12.14 4.48
CA ILE A 85 -14.82 -12.37 3.33
C ILE A 85 -14.47 -13.76 2.81
N GLY A 86 -15.46 -14.66 2.86
CA GLY A 86 -15.29 -16.02 2.36
C GLY A 86 -15.48 -16.09 0.85
N LYS A 87 -15.22 -17.28 0.30
CA LYS A 87 -15.27 -17.54 -1.16
C LYS A 87 -16.62 -17.28 -1.82
N ALA A 88 -17.72 -17.37 -1.07
CA ALA A 88 -19.06 -17.19 -1.62
C ALA A 88 -19.36 -15.69 -1.73
N GLN A 89 -18.75 -15.03 -2.70
CA GLN A 89 -18.82 -13.60 -2.92
C GLN A 89 -18.69 -13.33 -4.42
N GLY A 90 -19.62 -12.55 -4.98
CA GLY A 90 -19.57 -12.17 -6.39
C GLY A 90 -18.56 -11.07 -6.59
N GLU A 91 -18.83 -9.96 -5.93
CA GLU A 91 -17.91 -8.85 -5.79
C GLU A 91 -17.56 -8.65 -4.32
N GLY A 92 -16.34 -8.20 -4.03
CA GLY A 92 -15.91 -7.97 -2.66
C GLY A 92 -16.55 -6.72 -2.05
N ILE A 93 -15.79 -5.64 -1.94
CA ILE A 93 -16.25 -4.38 -1.34
C ILE A 93 -16.33 -3.28 -2.40
N HIS A 94 -17.48 -2.64 -2.54
CA HIS A 94 -17.63 -1.45 -3.39
C HIS A 94 -17.58 -0.18 -2.53
N CYS A 95 -16.52 0.61 -2.66
CA CYS A 95 -16.46 1.94 -2.09
C CYS A 95 -17.01 2.96 -3.09
N ARG A 96 -18.22 3.48 -2.84
CA ARG A 96 -18.88 4.50 -3.68
C ARG A 96 -18.19 5.87 -3.59
N GLY A 97 -17.53 6.14 -2.47
CA GLY A 97 -16.69 7.31 -2.25
C GLY A 97 -15.36 6.93 -1.60
N ALA A 98 -14.76 7.87 -0.88
CA ALA A 98 -13.56 7.58 -0.09
C ALA A 98 -13.94 6.69 1.09
N CYS A 99 -13.21 5.61 1.30
CA CYS A 99 -13.52 4.64 2.35
C CYS A 99 -12.26 4.20 3.10
N THR A 100 -12.44 3.62 4.27
CA THR A 100 -11.35 2.95 5.00
C THR A 100 -11.67 1.48 5.20
N LEU A 101 -10.81 0.61 4.69
CA LEU A 101 -10.82 -0.83 4.91
C LEU A 101 -9.68 -1.16 5.86
N ARG A 102 -9.98 -1.66 7.05
CA ARG A 102 -8.99 -1.95 8.08
C ARG A 102 -9.06 -3.40 8.51
N ASN A 103 -7.96 -4.15 8.44
CA ASN A 103 -7.93 -5.53 8.89
C ASN A 103 -9.07 -6.37 8.24
N VAL A 104 -9.19 -6.26 6.91
CA VAL A 104 -10.15 -7.01 6.11
C VAL A 104 -9.41 -8.12 5.35
N TRP A 105 -9.96 -9.33 5.38
CA TRP A 105 -9.32 -10.53 4.87
C TRP A 105 -10.20 -11.22 3.83
N TRP A 106 -9.71 -11.38 2.59
CA TRP A 106 -10.41 -12.10 1.53
C TRP A 106 -9.78 -13.48 1.35
N GLU A 107 -10.52 -14.52 1.74
CA GLU A 107 -10.02 -15.89 1.72
C GLU A 107 -9.88 -16.47 0.31
N ASP A 108 -10.64 -15.94 -0.64
CA ASP A 108 -10.64 -16.28 -2.07
C ASP A 108 -11.34 -15.16 -2.85
N VAL A 109 -10.65 -14.57 -3.84
CA VAL A 109 -11.17 -13.41 -4.59
C VAL A 109 -11.80 -13.89 -5.89
N CYS A 110 -13.12 -13.73 -6.01
CA CYS A 110 -13.87 -14.10 -7.20
C CYS A 110 -13.55 -13.21 -8.42
N GLU A 111 -13.98 -11.94 -8.39
CA GLU A 111 -13.68 -10.95 -9.44
C GLU A 111 -12.58 -9.98 -9.00
N ASP A 112 -12.91 -9.06 -8.08
CA ASP A 112 -11.96 -8.26 -7.31
C ASP A 112 -12.36 -8.12 -5.82
N ALA A 113 -11.37 -7.90 -4.96
CA ALA A 113 -11.54 -7.82 -3.52
C ALA A 113 -12.18 -6.48 -3.11
N ALA A 114 -11.78 -5.38 -3.75
CA ALA A 114 -12.46 -4.11 -3.59
C ALA A 114 -12.33 -3.19 -4.81
N THR A 115 -13.42 -2.48 -5.09
CA THR A 115 -13.51 -1.44 -6.10
C THR A 115 -13.64 -0.06 -5.46
N PHE A 116 -12.74 0.85 -5.83
CA PHE A 116 -12.65 2.22 -5.31
C PHE A 116 -13.19 3.24 -6.34
N LYS A 117 -14.23 4.01 -5.97
CA LYS A 117 -14.92 4.97 -6.86
C LYS A 117 -14.84 6.43 -6.37
N GLN A 118 -13.97 6.76 -5.40
CA GLN A 118 -13.88 8.11 -4.83
C GLN A 118 -13.58 9.22 -5.87
N ALA A 119 -13.96 10.45 -5.54
CA ALA A 119 -13.71 11.62 -6.36
C ALA A 119 -12.25 12.13 -6.26
N ALA A 120 -11.87 13.02 -7.18
CA ALA A 120 -10.55 13.66 -7.16
C ALA A 120 -10.30 14.41 -5.83
N GLY A 121 -9.04 14.41 -5.38
CA GLY A 121 -8.63 15.04 -4.11
C GLY A 121 -9.00 14.25 -2.84
N LYS A 122 -9.69 13.12 -2.97
CA LYS A 122 -10.02 12.23 -1.85
C LYS A 122 -9.04 11.06 -1.75
N THR A 123 -8.98 10.44 -0.57
CA THR A 123 -8.13 9.26 -0.32
C THR A 123 -8.93 8.14 0.30
N SER A 124 -8.86 6.95 -0.29
CA SER A 124 -9.30 5.69 0.33
C SER A 124 -8.10 4.99 0.97
N TYR A 125 -8.33 4.26 2.05
CA TYR A 125 -7.29 3.59 2.83
C TYR A 125 -7.56 2.10 2.93
N VAL A 126 -6.52 1.30 2.68
CA VAL A 126 -6.44 -0.12 3.04
C VAL A 126 -5.34 -0.24 4.09
N ILE A 127 -5.67 -0.72 5.28
CA ILE A 127 -4.75 -0.73 6.42
C ILE A 127 -4.76 -2.11 7.09
N GLY A 128 -3.68 -2.85 6.95
CA GLY A 128 -3.62 -4.25 7.38
C GLY A 128 -4.54 -5.14 6.54
N GLY A 129 -4.73 -6.38 6.98
CA GLY A 129 -5.55 -7.36 6.26
C GLY A 129 -4.77 -8.09 5.18
N GLY A 130 -5.49 -8.88 4.39
CA GLY A 130 -4.88 -9.60 3.27
C GLY A 130 -5.88 -10.19 2.30
N ALA A 131 -5.43 -10.55 1.11
CA ALA A 131 -6.25 -11.22 0.10
C ALA A 131 -5.43 -12.28 -0.64
N ARG A 132 -6.12 -13.31 -1.12
CA ARG A 132 -5.53 -14.33 -1.98
C ARG A 132 -6.50 -14.87 -3.04
N GLY A 133 -5.95 -15.57 -4.02
CA GLY A 133 -6.72 -16.20 -5.10
C GLY A 133 -7.35 -15.17 -6.03
N ALA A 134 -6.63 -14.10 -6.37
CA ALA A 134 -7.16 -13.00 -7.19
C ALA A 134 -6.60 -13.06 -8.62
N ASP A 135 -7.29 -13.76 -9.53
CA ASP A 135 -6.79 -14.06 -10.89
C ASP A 135 -6.25 -12.83 -11.65
N ASP A 136 -6.97 -11.70 -11.67
CA ASP A 136 -6.52 -10.47 -12.36
C ASP A 136 -5.97 -9.42 -11.41
N LYS A 137 -6.75 -9.03 -10.40
CA LYS A 137 -6.46 -7.90 -9.51
C LYS A 137 -7.15 -8.06 -8.16
N ILE A 138 -6.46 -7.65 -7.10
CA ILE A 138 -7.07 -7.54 -5.76
C ILE A 138 -7.92 -6.28 -5.69
N PHE A 139 -7.34 -5.13 -6.06
CA PHE A 139 -8.03 -3.85 -5.99
C PHE A 139 -8.23 -3.21 -7.36
N GLN A 140 -9.48 -2.84 -7.65
CA GLN A 140 -9.85 -2.07 -8.83
C GLN A 140 -10.00 -0.59 -8.45
N PHE A 141 -9.32 0.31 -9.16
CA PHE A 141 -9.41 1.75 -8.93
C PHE A 141 -10.08 2.46 -10.10
N ASN A 142 -11.40 2.64 -9.99
CA ASN A 142 -12.27 3.27 -10.98
C ASN A 142 -12.40 4.78 -10.80
N GLY A 143 -12.34 5.26 -9.55
CA GLY A 143 -12.45 6.66 -9.13
C GLY A 143 -11.25 7.52 -9.51
N ARG A 144 -11.00 8.62 -8.79
CA ARG A 144 -9.87 9.55 -8.94
C ARG A 144 -9.26 9.85 -7.57
N GLY A 145 -8.18 10.62 -7.50
CA GLY A 145 -7.52 10.90 -6.21
C GLY A 145 -6.60 9.75 -5.80
N THR A 146 -6.60 9.35 -4.53
CA THR A 146 -5.58 8.44 -3.98
C THR A 146 -6.18 7.16 -3.38
N VAL A 147 -5.51 6.02 -3.56
CA VAL A 147 -5.67 4.83 -2.73
C VAL A 147 -4.34 4.57 -2.01
N SER A 148 -4.38 4.53 -0.68
CA SER A 148 -3.23 4.22 0.17
C SER A 148 -3.38 2.82 0.75
N ILE A 149 -2.45 1.93 0.43
CA ILE A 149 -2.40 0.55 0.88
C ILE A 149 -1.21 0.40 1.82
N LYS A 150 -1.49 0.00 3.06
CA LYS A 150 -0.49 -0.07 4.10
C LYS A 150 -0.57 -1.39 4.86
N ASP A 151 0.58 -2.01 5.09
CA ASP A 151 0.75 -3.22 5.91
C ASP A 151 -0.16 -4.39 5.48
N PHE A 152 -0.47 -4.48 4.18
CA PHE A 152 -1.37 -5.48 3.59
C PHE A 152 -0.59 -6.72 3.12
N TYR A 153 -1.24 -7.89 3.19
CA TYR A 153 -0.72 -9.14 2.67
C TYR A 153 -1.43 -9.59 1.38
N ALA A 154 -0.67 -9.86 0.34
CA ALA A 154 -1.18 -10.40 -0.92
C ALA A 154 -0.47 -11.74 -1.23
N GLU A 155 -1.23 -12.74 -1.67
CA GLU A 155 -0.71 -14.05 -2.06
C GLU A 155 -1.55 -14.55 -3.25
N ASP A 156 -0.95 -15.20 -4.26
CA ASP A 156 -1.70 -15.75 -5.39
C ASP A 156 -2.61 -14.71 -6.07
N TYR A 157 -1.99 -13.78 -6.80
CA TYR A 157 -2.69 -12.62 -7.35
C TYR A 157 -2.13 -12.14 -8.70
N GLY A 158 -2.99 -11.57 -9.55
CA GLY A 158 -2.55 -10.93 -10.79
C GLY A 158 -1.89 -9.57 -10.55
N LYS A 159 -2.55 -8.65 -9.83
CA LYS A 159 -2.02 -7.31 -9.45
C LYS A 159 -2.58 -6.90 -8.09
N VAL A 160 -1.79 -6.26 -7.22
CA VAL A 160 -2.37 -5.76 -5.96
C VAL A 160 -3.39 -4.65 -6.23
N ILE A 161 -3.08 -3.71 -7.14
CA ILE A 161 -4.06 -2.69 -7.55
C ILE A 161 -3.91 -2.30 -9.03
N ARG A 162 -5.03 -2.10 -9.72
CA ARG A 162 -5.07 -1.62 -11.11
C ARG A 162 -5.93 -0.37 -11.23
N THR A 163 -5.37 0.71 -11.76
CA THR A 163 -6.19 1.86 -12.23
C THR A 163 -6.97 1.44 -13.47
N CYS A 164 -8.24 1.82 -13.61
CA CYS A 164 -9.04 1.29 -14.71
C CYS A 164 -8.46 1.62 -16.09
N GLY A 165 -8.23 0.60 -16.92
CA GLY A 165 -7.60 0.74 -18.24
C GLY A 165 -8.53 1.32 -19.31
N ASP A 166 -9.82 0.99 -19.25
CA ASP A 166 -10.79 1.22 -20.33
C ASP A 166 -12.21 1.49 -19.82
N CYS A 167 -12.36 2.07 -18.63
CA CYS A 167 -13.66 2.39 -18.05
C CYS A 167 -14.48 3.39 -18.90
N THR A 168 -15.80 3.37 -18.71
CA THR A 168 -16.66 4.45 -19.20
C THR A 168 -16.24 5.77 -18.55
N GLY A 169 -16.08 6.83 -19.34
CA GLY A 169 -15.57 8.12 -18.83
C GLY A 169 -14.17 8.03 -18.22
N ASN A 170 -13.30 7.16 -18.75
CA ASN A 170 -11.96 6.98 -18.21
C ASN A 170 -11.13 8.27 -18.23
N GLY A 171 -10.13 8.33 -17.37
CA GLY A 171 -9.24 9.45 -17.19
C GLY A 171 -8.45 9.30 -15.90
N GLY A 172 -7.90 10.40 -15.40
CA GLY A 172 -7.11 10.46 -14.18
C GLY A 172 -7.06 11.88 -13.61
N PRO A 173 -6.10 12.18 -12.73
CA PRO A 173 -5.09 11.25 -12.22
C PRO A 173 -5.64 10.32 -11.13
N ARG A 174 -5.05 9.13 -11.04
CA ARG A 174 -5.19 8.18 -9.95
C ARG A 174 -3.83 7.92 -9.31
N HIS A 175 -3.74 8.11 -8.00
CA HIS A 175 -2.52 7.94 -7.24
C HIS A 175 -2.62 6.71 -6.35
N VAL A 176 -1.59 5.88 -6.39
CA VAL A 176 -1.46 4.68 -5.56
C VAL A 176 -0.26 4.86 -4.64
N ILE A 177 -0.45 4.64 -3.35
CA ILE A 177 0.62 4.61 -2.35
C ILE A 177 0.62 3.21 -1.73
N ILE A 178 1.76 2.53 -1.73
CA ILE A 178 1.94 1.19 -1.18
C ILE A 178 3.10 1.25 -0.19
N ASP A 179 2.84 0.95 1.08
CA ASP A 179 3.85 0.97 2.14
C ASP A 179 3.74 -0.26 3.05
N GLY A 180 4.86 -0.94 3.32
CA GLY A 180 4.84 -2.08 4.25
C GLY A 180 4.12 -3.32 3.73
N VAL A 181 3.82 -3.41 2.43
CA VAL A 181 3.08 -4.53 1.84
C VAL A 181 3.97 -5.75 1.65
N ILE A 182 3.45 -6.94 1.95
CA ILE A 182 4.09 -8.22 1.63
C ILE A 182 3.24 -8.88 0.55
N ALA A 183 3.82 -9.14 -0.62
CA ALA A 183 3.13 -9.74 -1.74
C ALA A 183 3.91 -10.95 -2.26
N LYS A 184 3.22 -12.09 -2.42
CA LYS A 184 3.81 -13.36 -2.83
C LYS A 184 3.05 -14.01 -3.98
N ASP A 185 3.74 -14.82 -4.76
CA ASP A 185 3.17 -15.68 -5.79
C ASP A 185 2.22 -14.91 -6.73
N GLY A 186 2.67 -13.74 -7.21
CA GLY A 186 1.80 -12.87 -7.99
C GLY A 186 2.51 -11.94 -8.96
N GLY A 187 1.73 -11.03 -9.54
CA GLY A 187 2.23 -10.01 -10.47
C GLY A 187 2.67 -8.71 -9.78
N PRO A 188 2.64 -7.57 -10.50
CA PRO A 188 3.11 -6.30 -9.96
C PRO A 188 2.22 -5.77 -8.83
N LEU A 189 2.81 -4.98 -7.94
CA LEU A 189 2.08 -4.28 -6.88
C LEU A 189 1.10 -3.23 -7.44
N CYS A 190 1.37 -2.61 -8.58
CA CYS A 190 0.41 -1.67 -9.18
C CYS A 190 0.47 -1.62 -10.71
N GLY A 191 -0.68 -1.41 -11.34
CA GLY A 191 -0.82 -1.08 -12.77
C GLY A 191 -1.41 0.32 -12.97
N ILE A 192 -0.68 1.23 -13.62
CA ILE A 192 -1.05 2.65 -13.76
C ILE A 192 -1.15 3.12 -15.21
N ASN A 193 -2.08 4.04 -15.53
CA ASN A 193 -2.19 4.65 -16.86
C ASN A 193 -1.43 5.99 -16.92
N THR A 194 -0.23 5.99 -17.51
CA THR A 194 0.66 7.14 -17.42
C THR A 194 0.16 8.34 -18.25
N ASN A 195 -0.58 8.09 -19.34
CA ASN A 195 -1.19 9.14 -20.15
C ASN A 195 -2.31 9.92 -19.43
N TYR A 196 -2.81 9.39 -18.30
CA TYR A 196 -3.78 10.07 -17.45
C TYR A 196 -3.15 10.71 -16.20
N GLY A 197 -1.83 10.72 -16.10
CA GLY A 197 -1.11 11.28 -14.95
C GLY A 197 -1.19 10.39 -13.70
N ASP A 198 -1.54 9.11 -13.86
CA ASP A 198 -1.56 8.17 -12.75
C ASP A 198 -0.14 7.99 -12.18
N THR A 199 -0.03 7.84 -10.86
CA THR A 199 1.25 7.57 -10.20
C THR A 199 1.16 6.41 -9.24
N CYS A 200 2.24 5.66 -9.07
CA CYS A 200 2.39 4.65 -8.05
C CYS A 200 3.68 4.87 -7.24
N ARG A 201 3.56 4.90 -5.92
CA ARG A 201 4.68 5.05 -4.99
C ARG A 201 4.72 3.83 -4.09
N ILE A 202 5.80 3.05 -4.18
CA ILE A 202 6.01 1.83 -3.41
C ILE A 202 7.18 2.05 -2.45
N SER A 203 6.95 1.83 -1.16
CA SER A 203 7.98 1.90 -0.12
C SER A 203 7.95 0.69 0.82
N ASN A 204 9.12 0.30 1.32
CA ASN A 204 9.27 -0.65 2.43
C ASN A 204 8.45 -1.95 2.26
N SER A 205 8.36 -2.43 1.02
CA SER A 205 7.48 -3.54 0.65
C SER A 205 8.30 -4.71 0.17
N CYS A 206 7.68 -5.89 0.10
CA CYS A 206 8.25 -7.05 -0.53
C CYS A 206 7.35 -7.57 -1.65
N GLN A 207 7.95 -7.91 -2.78
CA GLN A 207 7.34 -8.73 -3.82
C GLN A 207 8.37 -9.78 -4.23
N ASP A 208 8.04 -11.06 -4.14
CA ASP A 208 8.98 -12.19 -4.19
C ASP A 208 9.69 -12.43 -5.53
N ASP A 209 9.24 -11.78 -6.60
CA ASP A 209 9.89 -11.72 -7.92
C ASP A 209 10.34 -10.29 -8.30
N GLY A 210 10.33 -9.35 -7.35
CA GLY A 210 10.71 -7.95 -7.56
C GLY A 210 9.76 -7.15 -8.45
N LYS A 211 8.56 -7.67 -8.76
CA LYS A 211 7.56 -7.03 -9.63
C LYS A 211 6.94 -5.82 -8.94
N SER A 212 7.36 -4.63 -9.33
CA SER A 212 6.91 -3.35 -8.73
C SER A 212 5.67 -2.78 -9.41
N CYS A 213 5.85 -2.07 -10.54
CA CYS A 213 4.77 -1.43 -11.28
C CYS A 213 4.71 -1.93 -12.72
N ASP A 214 3.51 -1.99 -13.28
CA ASP A 214 3.28 -1.99 -14.72
C ASP A 214 2.68 -0.65 -15.16
N ARG A 215 3.13 -0.17 -16.32
CA ARG A 215 2.73 1.11 -16.90
C ARG A 215 1.93 0.86 -18.17
N TYR A 216 0.84 1.60 -18.34
CA TYR A 216 -0.12 1.43 -19.43
C TYR A 216 -0.47 2.77 -20.08
N THR A 217 -0.97 2.70 -21.30
CA THR A 217 -1.85 3.71 -21.88
C THR A 217 -3.29 3.31 -21.59
N GLY A 218 -4.03 4.15 -20.86
CA GLY A 218 -5.46 4.01 -20.65
C GLY A 218 -6.25 4.62 -21.81
N VAL A 219 -7.45 4.10 -22.05
CA VAL A 219 -8.40 4.55 -23.07
C VAL A 219 -9.78 4.77 -22.44
N VAL A 220 -10.66 5.50 -23.12
CA VAL A 220 -12.09 5.53 -22.75
C VAL A 220 -12.76 4.28 -23.34
N LYS A 221 -13.69 3.66 -22.62
CA LYS A 221 -14.44 2.49 -23.10
C LYS A 221 -14.97 2.70 -24.52
N GLY A 222 -14.74 1.73 -25.40
CA GLY A 222 -15.14 1.79 -26.82
C GLY A 222 -14.15 2.53 -27.73
N ASN A 223 -13.16 3.24 -27.19
CA ASN A 223 -12.17 3.99 -27.97
C ASN A 223 -10.82 3.24 -28.05
N GLY A 224 -10.87 1.94 -28.33
CA GLY A 224 -9.71 1.04 -28.39
C GLY A 224 -9.50 0.24 -27.11
N SER A 225 -8.28 -0.25 -26.89
CA SER A 225 -7.90 -1.07 -25.74
C SER A 225 -6.73 -0.46 -24.97
N SER A 226 -6.72 -0.64 -23.65
CA SER A 226 -5.56 -0.28 -22.83
C SER A 226 -4.36 -1.14 -23.20
N LYS A 227 -3.17 -0.53 -23.26
CA LYS A 227 -1.94 -1.21 -23.69
C LYS A 227 -0.85 -1.06 -22.66
N LYS A 228 -0.18 -2.16 -22.29
CA LYS A 228 1.03 -2.11 -21.46
C LYS A 228 2.16 -1.47 -22.27
N ILE A 229 2.85 -0.51 -21.68
CA ILE A 229 3.94 0.25 -22.30
C ILE A 229 5.28 0.05 -21.56
N GLY A 230 5.28 -0.51 -20.36
CA GLY A 230 6.50 -0.82 -19.63
C GLY A 230 6.26 -1.48 -18.28
N THR A 231 7.34 -1.99 -17.69
CA THR A 231 7.40 -2.56 -16.34
C THR A 231 8.45 -1.79 -15.53
N GLY A 232 8.31 -1.75 -14.22
CA GLY A 232 9.28 -1.19 -13.28
C GLY A 232 9.21 0.33 -13.09
N PRO A 233 10.03 0.86 -12.15
CA PRO A 233 10.14 2.29 -11.89
C PRO A 233 10.67 3.06 -13.09
N ASP A 234 10.17 4.28 -13.26
CA ASP A 234 10.56 5.19 -14.34
C ASP A 234 10.89 6.60 -13.87
N GLY A 235 10.82 6.84 -12.57
CA GLY A 235 11.14 8.12 -11.94
C GLY A 235 10.15 9.25 -12.25
N SER A 236 9.04 8.98 -12.95
CA SER A 236 8.03 10.00 -13.28
C SER A 236 6.61 9.58 -12.89
N SER A 237 6.26 8.31 -13.10
CA SER A 237 4.94 7.74 -12.79
C SER A 237 5.03 6.60 -11.77
N CYS A 238 6.09 5.79 -11.81
CA CYS A 238 6.36 4.75 -10.81
C CYS A 238 7.63 5.05 -10.03
N PHE A 239 7.49 5.11 -8.71
CA PHE A 239 8.55 5.38 -7.75
C PHE A 239 8.67 4.22 -6.76
N VAL A 240 9.87 3.69 -6.59
CA VAL A 240 10.13 2.54 -5.72
C VAL A 240 11.27 2.87 -4.76
N THR A 241 11.12 2.53 -3.49
CA THR A 241 12.16 2.67 -2.47
C THR A 241 12.08 1.49 -1.49
N ASN A 242 13.19 0.82 -1.21
CA ASN A 242 13.21 -0.33 -0.29
C ASN A 242 12.20 -1.45 -0.67
N LEU A 243 12.15 -1.83 -1.95
CA LEU A 243 11.48 -3.06 -2.38
C LEU A 243 12.46 -4.23 -2.25
N THR A 244 12.06 -5.31 -1.58
CA THR A 244 12.85 -6.53 -1.46
C THR A 244 12.18 -7.71 -2.16
N GLU A 245 12.96 -8.72 -2.54
CA GLU A 245 12.46 -9.99 -3.11
C GLU A 245 12.32 -11.09 -2.04
N THR A 246 12.87 -10.88 -0.84
CA THR A 246 12.79 -11.84 0.26
C THR A 246 11.62 -11.53 1.18
N CYS A 247 10.47 -12.15 0.94
CA CYS A 247 9.22 -11.87 1.66
C CYS A 247 9.09 -12.66 2.97
N SER A 248 10.12 -12.53 3.82
CA SER A 248 10.10 -13.10 5.18
C SER A 248 9.16 -12.29 6.05
N GLY A 249 7.97 -12.85 6.34
CA GLY A 249 7.00 -12.30 7.28
C GLY A 249 7.56 -12.36 8.69
N GLY A 250 8.31 -11.34 9.09
CA GLY A 250 8.88 -11.23 10.44
C GLY A 250 10.34 -10.78 10.45
N VAL A 251 10.55 -9.57 10.96
CA VAL A 251 11.79 -8.94 11.46
C VAL A 251 13.11 -9.71 11.21
N GLY A 252 13.73 -9.46 10.07
CA GLY A 252 15.16 -9.64 9.90
C GLY A 252 15.90 -8.34 10.27
N SER A 253 16.31 -8.22 11.53
CA SER A 253 17.39 -7.30 11.93
C SER A 253 18.61 -7.51 11.02
N PRO A 254 19.35 -6.48 10.59
CA PRO A 254 20.48 -6.67 9.68
C PRO A 254 21.56 -7.48 10.40
N THR A 255 21.66 -8.76 10.07
CA THR A 255 22.80 -9.57 10.47
C THR A 255 23.98 -9.07 9.65
N THR A 256 24.91 -8.41 10.34
CA THR A 256 26.14 -7.87 9.76
C THR A 256 27.05 -9.05 9.44
N THR A 257 26.98 -9.58 8.23
CA THR A 257 28.02 -10.48 7.71
C THR A 257 29.23 -9.62 7.38
N ALA A 258 30.18 -9.54 8.31
CA ALA A 258 31.49 -8.97 8.08
C ALA A 258 32.18 -9.74 6.95
N ARG A 259 32.22 -9.16 5.75
CA ARG A 259 33.00 -9.66 4.63
C ARG A 259 34.38 -9.02 4.67
N THR A 260 35.38 -9.83 4.98
CA THR A 260 36.81 -9.49 4.86
C THR A 260 37.12 -9.08 3.42
N THR A 261 37.46 -7.81 3.22
CA THR A 261 37.96 -7.28 1.95
C THR A 261 39.48 -7.37 1.91
N THR A 262 40.01 -8.26 1.07
CA THR A 262 41.41 -8.24 0.65
C THR A 262 41.60 -7.07 -0.32
N ALA A 263 42.43 -6.10 0.06
CA ALA A 263 42.79 -4.96 -0.77
C ALA A 263 43.57 -5.42 -2.01
N ARG A 264 43.14 -4.99 -3.20
CA ARG A 264 43.93 -5.08 -4.42
C ARG A 264 43.98 -3.72 -5.10
N THR A 265 45.22 -3.25 -5.24
CA THR A 265 45.65 -2.03 -5.92
C THR A 265 45.23 -2.04 -7.39
N SER A 266 44.56 -0.98 -7.84
CA SER A 266 44.40 -0.68 -9.27
C SER A 266 44.63 0.81 -9.51
N THR A 267 45.52 1.05 -10.46
CA THR A 267 46.08 2.31 -10.94
C THR A 267 45.04 3.29 -11.48
N THR A 268 45.28 4.57 -11.19
CA THR A 268 44.55 5.76 -11.61
C THR A 268 44.82 6.15 -13.05
N THR A 269 43.77 6.52 -13.78
CA THR A 269 43.85 7.42 -14.94
C THR A 269 42.73 8.44 -14.89
N SER A 270 43.13 9.71 -14.94
CA SER A 270 42.32 10.92 -14.82
C SER A 270 41.34 11.11 -15.97
N ALA A 271 40.12 11.52 -15.63
CA ALA A 271 39.30 12.37 -16.49
C ALA A 271 38.52 13.39 -15.63
N ARG A 272 38.73 14.66 -15.98
CA ARG A 272 38.14 15.88 -15.40
C ARG A 272 36.74 16.08 -15.98
N SER A 273 35.76 16.47 -15.15
CA SER A 273 34.85 17.61 -15.41
C SER A 273 33.83 17.85 -14.28
N THR A 274 33.76 19.15 -13.93
CA THR A 274 32.61 19.94 -13.43
C THR A 274 31.96 19.62 -12.09
N THR A 275 32.31 20.49 -11.14
CA THR A 275 31.76 20.76 -9.82
C THR A 275 30.33 21.35 -9.85
N THR A 276 29.42 20.75 -9.08
CA THR A 276 28.32 21.46 -8.40
C THR A 276 28.18 20.86 -7.00
N SER A 277 28.28 21.73 -6.00
CA SER A 277 28.46 21.40 -4.58
C SER A 277 27.22 20.78 -3.93
N ALA A 278 27.31 19.51 -3.53
CA ALA A 278 26.40 18.91 -2.55
C ALA A 278 27.07 18.99 -1.17
N SER A 279 26.57 19.86 -0.28
CA SER A 279 26.98 19.90 1.12
C SER A 279 26.22 18.83 1.90
N SER A 280 26.99 17.89 2.47
CA SER A 280 26.55 16.81 3.34
C SER A 280 26.69 17.21 4.82
N GLY A 281 25.76 16.78 5.68
CA GLY A 281 26.05 16.59 7.12
C GLY A 281 25.20 17.33 8.17
N GLY A 282 24.00 17.82 7.86
CA GLY A 282 23.11 18.44 8.87
C GLY A 282 21.96 17.54 9.31
N THR A 283 21.47 17.71 10.55
CA THR A 283 20.13 17.29 10.95
C THR A 283 19.23 18.52 11.05
N VAL A 284 17.96 18.42 10.67
CA VAL A 284 17.00 19.52 10.70
C VAL A 284 16.40 19.63 12.11
N PRO A 285 16.43 20.81 12.77
CA PRO A 285 15.82 20.97 14.09
C PRO A 285 14.30 20.70 14.04
N LEU A 286 13.70 20.44 15.21
CA LEU A 286 12.25 20.31 15.31
C LEU A 286 11.57 21.57 14.72
N TYR A 287 10.51 21.35 13.95
CA TYR A 287 9.77 22.33 13.13
C TYR A 287 10.53 22.90 11.92
N GLY A 288 11.74 22.42 11.61
CA GLY A 288 12.47 22.79 10.40
C GLY A 288 11.97 22.04 9.15
N GLN A 289 12.17 22.64 7.97
CA GLN A 289 11.88 21.99 6.70
C GLN A 289 12.86 20.85 6.45
N CYS A 290 12.34 19.68 6.14
CA CYS A 290 13.10 18.44 5.91
C CYS A 290 12.76 17.78 4.57
N GLY A 291 11.94 18.43 3.75
CA GLY A 291 11.58 17.95 2.42
C GLY A 291 10.65 18.90 1.68
N GLY A 292 10.30 18.54 0.46
CA GLY A 292 9.52 19.35 -0.47
C GLY A 292 10.24 19.54 -1.80
N ASN A 293 9.48 19.77 -2.86
CA ASN A 293 10.03 20.04 -4.19
C ASN A 293 10.99 21.23 -4.16
N GLY A 294 12.21 21.05 -4.67
CA GLY A 294 13.26 22.07 -4.70
C GLY A 294 14.04 22.26 -3.39
N TYR A 295 13.71 21.54 -2.32
CA TYR A 295 14.47 21.56 -1.07
C TYR A 295 15.78 20.77 -1.21
N ASN A 296 16.92 21.43 -1.04
CA ASN A 296 18.26 20.84 -1.13
C ASN A 296 18.96 20.70 0.24
N GLY A 297 18.22 20.93 1.34
CA GLY A 297 18.75 20.80 2.69
C GLY A 297 18.66 19.37 3.24
N PRO A 298 19.02 19.15 4.50
CA PRO A 298 19.03 17.81 5.08
C PRO A 298 17.62 17.23 5.26
N ALA A 299 17.45 15.93 5.01
CA ALA A 299 16.13 15.27 5.15
C ALA A 299 15.90 14.64 6.53
N THR A 300 16.94 14.53 7.35
CA THR A 300 16.90 13.86 8.65
C THR A 300 16.63 14.85 9.76
N CYS A 301 15.55 14.63 10.51
CA CYS A 301 15.22 15.45 11.68
C CYS A 301 16.15 15.12 12.86
N ALA A 302 16.65 16.16 13.53
CA ALA A 302 17.39 16.05 14.79
C ALA A 302 16.50 15.50 15.91
N GLN A 303 15.21 15.81 15.84
CA GLN A 303 14.15 15.34 16.73
C GLN A 303 12.85 15.19 15.94
N GLY A 304 12.07 14.14 16.25
CA GLY A 304 10.81 13.87 15.58
C GLY A 304 10.99 13.21 14.20
N THR A 305 9.92 13.23 13.39
CA THR A 305 9.88 12.64 12.05
C THR A 305 9.58 13.73 11.02
N CYS A 306 10.22 13.63 9.85
CA CYS A 306 9.88 14.49 8.72
C CYS A 306 8.49 14.13 8.19
N ARG A 307 7.48 14.93 8.52
CA ARG A 307 6.10 14.72 8.04
C ARG A 307 5.83 15.59 6.83
N PHE A 308 5.31 14.94 5.80
CA PHE A 308 4.82 15.63 4.60
C PHE A 308 3.65 16.55 4.97
N SER A 309 3.70 17.81 4.52
CA SER A 309 2.58 18.76 4.65
C SER A 309 1.97 19.05 3.28
N ASN A 310 2.79 19.39 2.30
CA ASN A 310 2.39 19.57 0.91
C ASN A 310 3.57 19.33 -0.04
N GLU A 311 3.34 19.42 -1.35
CA GLU A 311 4.33 19.10 -2.38
C GLU A 311 5.63 19.93 -2.28
N TRP A 312 5.58 21.14 -1.73
CA TRP A 312 6.74 22.03 -1.57
C TRP A 312 7.32 22.00 -0.16
N TYR A 313 6.70 21.28 0.78
CA TYR A 313 7.03 21.40 2.19
C TYR A 313 6.76 20.12 3.02
N SER A 314 7.80 19.63 3.66
CA SER A 314 7.76 18.65 4.76
C SER A 314 8.46 19.21 5.97
N GLN A 315 7.97 18.93 7.17
CA GLN A 315 8.46 19.51 8.42
C GLN A 315 8.81 18.45 9.45
N CYS A 316 9.89 18.66 10.19
CA CYS A 316 10.19 17.87 11.38
C CYS A 316 9.17 18.16 12.48
N VAL A 317 8.41 17.17 12.92
CA VAL A 317 7.49 17.30 14.05
C VAL A 317 7.61 16.10 14.97
N LEU A 318 7.24 16.27 16.25
CA LEU A 318 7.29 15.20 17.25
C LEU A 318 6.38 14.03 16.88
#